data_AF-A0A916VT31-F1
#
_entry.id   AF-A0A916VT31-F1
#
_cell.length_a   1.000
_cell.length_b   1.000
_cell.length_c   1.000
_cell.angle_alpha   90.00
_cell.angle_beta   90.00
_cell.angle_gamma   90.00
#
_symmetry.space_group_name_H-M   'P 1'
#
loop_
_entity.id
_entity.type
_entity.pdbx_description
1 polymer ?
#
loop_
_entity_poly.entity_id
_entity_poly.type
_entity_poly.pdbx_seq_one_letter_code
_entity_poly.pdbx_strand_id
1 'polypeptide(L)'
;MPLDPKAFFQATDPGIPLFIDNAEIDNRYYIDFSTVRGGQVIKKLQKTILWSSGRPTCQLFTGHIGCGKSTELWRLKQQLEIEGFHVVYVESDKNLEMGDVDVGDILLTIVQQVSESLEDLKNFKINEPNRLKGILQGAAKLLQTEIEISKIELSFGIGKITTEAKASPEVRSKLREYLGPRTSGIIETINQELFEPANEKLKQYDKNGLVVIVDNLDKVDNTLKYQNKTQPEYLFVDRGEH
;
A
#
# COMPACT_ATOMS: atom_id res chain seq x y z
N MET A 1 11.98 2.53 36.95
CA MET A 1 12.71 1.45 36.26
C MET A 1 13.96 2.08 35.64
N PRO A 2 15.15 1.46 35.74
CA PRO A 2 16.36 2.03 35.13
C PRO A 2 16.22 2.13 33.61
N LEU A 3 16.71 3.21 33.02
CA LEU A 3 16.76 3.43 31.57
C LEU A 3 17.65 2.35 30.94
N ASP A 4 17.14 1.63 29.94
CA ASP A 4 17.97 0.79 29.07
C ASP A 4 18.50 1.65 27.91
N PRO A 5 19.81 1.97 27.86
CA PRO A 5 20.37 2.84 26.83
C PRO A 5 20.25 2.27 25.42
N LYS A 6 20.24 0.94 25.25
CA LYS A 6 20.12 0.32 23.92
C LYS A 6 18.70 0.47 23.39
N ALA A 7 17.70 0.17 24.23
CA ALA A 7 16.30 0.37 23.89
C ALA A 7 15.99 1.85 23.63
N PHE A 8 16.58 2.77 24.42
CA PHE A 8 16.45 4.21 24.18
C PHE A 8 17.04 4.62 22.83
N PHE A 9 18.28 4.22 22.53
CA PHE A 9 18.93 4.54 21.25
C PHE A 9 18.09 4.06 20.05
N GLN A 10 17.61 2.81 20.10
CA GLN A 10 16.76 2.22 19.06
C GLN A 10 15.44 2.98 18.88
N ALA A 11 14.78 3.36 19.98
CA ALA A 11 13.53 4.11 19.95
C ALA A 11 13.69 5.57 19.51
N THR A 12 14.92 6.10 19.50
CA THR A 12 15.23 7.47 19.07
C THR A 12 15.90 7.55 17.69
N ASP A 13 16.02 6.42 16.97
CA ASP A 13 16.56 6.42 15.62
C ASP A 13 15.58 7.15 14.66
N PRO A 14 15.95 8.31 14.09
CA PRO A 14 15.06 9.06 13.21
C PRO A 14 14.78 8.36 11.88
N GLY A 15 15.56 7.32 11.54
CA GLY A 15 15.36 6.51 10.34
C GLY A 15 14.30 5.43 10.49
N ILE A 16 13.87 5.11 11.72
CA ILE A 16 12.96 4.00 12.00
C ILE A 16 11.63 4.55 12.54
N PRO A 17 10.49 4.28 11.88
CA PRO A 17 9.18 4.61 12.43
C PRO A 17 8.92 3.86 13.75
N LEU A 18 8.24 4.53 14.69
CA LEU A 18 7.71 3.86 15.87
C LEU A 18 6.48 3.03 15.49
N PHE A 19 6.10 2.10 16.38
CA PHE A 19 4.90 1.27 16.33
C PHE A 19 4.93 0.14 15.30
N ILE A 20 6.12 -0.30 14.89
CA ILE A 20 6.31 -1.47 14.01
C ILE A 20 6.23 -2.76 14.82
N ASP A 21 7.19 -2.98 15.74
CA ASP A 21 7.35 -4.26 16.44
C ASP A 21 7.02 -4.19 17.94
N ASN A 22 7.14 -3.02 18.58
CA ASN A 22 7.04 -2.91 20.04
C ASN A 22 6.27 -1.68 20.51
N ALA A 23 4.95 -1.75 20.36
CA ALA A 23 4.04 -0.69 20.77
C ALA A 23 4.18 -0.29 22.26
N GLU A 24 4.53 -1.23 23.15
CA GLU A 24 4.63 -0.94 24.59
C GLU A 24 5.83 -0.02 24.88
N ILE A 25 6.99 -0.30 24.27
CA ILE A 25 8.18 0.54 24.41
C ILE A 25 7.96 1.87 23.68
N ASP A 26 7.41 1.83 22.47
CA ASP A 26 7.21 3.00 21.63
C ASP A 26 6.25 4.02 22.27
N ASN A 27 5.21 3.56 22.97
CA ASN A 27 4.31 4.43 23.73
C ASN A 27 5.04 5.23 24.84
N ARG A 28 6.17 4.73 25.36
CA ARG A 28 6.94 5.44 26.39
C ARG A 28 7.73 6.61 25.82
N TYR A 29 8.12 6.52 24.54
CA TYR A 29 8.98 7.49 23.86
C TYR A 29 8.23 8.34 22.84
N TYR A 30 7.00 7.98 22.49
CA TYR A 30 6.14 8.76 21.62
C TYR A 30 5.77 10.11 22.26
N ILE A 31 5.97 11.18 21.51
CA ILE A 31 5.59 12.54 21.90
C ILE A 31 4.47 13.00 20.96
N ASP A 32 3.32 13.35 21.53
CA ASP A 32 2.18 13.88 20.76
C ASP A 32 2.44 15.35 20.36
N PHE A 33 2.74 15.56 19.09
CA PHE A 33 2.92 16.89 18.48
C PHE A 33 1.63 17.48 17.88
N SER A 34 0.45 16.92 18.17
CA SER A 34 -0.81 17.37 17.59
C SER A 34 -1.12 18.85 17.84
N THR A 35 -0.69 19.41 18.97
CA THR A 35 -0.89 20.83 19.31
C THR A 35 -0.21 21.78 18.33
N VAL A 36 0.95 21.39 17.78
CA VAL A 36 1.71 22.19 16.80
C VAL A 36 1.46 21.77 15.35
N ARG A 37 0.84 20.60 15.13
CA ARG A 37 0.48 20.07 13.80
C ARG A 37 -0.96 20.42 13.35
N GLY A 38 -1.63 21.33 14.05
CA GLY A 38 -3.00 21.74 13.72
C GLY A 38 -4.09 20.73 14.14
N GLY A 39 -3.79 19.85 15.09
CA GLY A 39 -4.74 18.94 15.74
C GLY A 39 -4.42 17.46 15.58
N GLN A 40 -5.31 16.61 16.10
CA GLN A 40 -5.17 15.15 16.06
C GLN A 40 -5.61 14.59 14.70
N VAL A 41 -4.79 14.78 13.67
CA VAL A 41 -5.09 14.38 12.28
C VAL A 41 -5.37 12.88 12.19
N ILE A 42 -4.55 12.03 12.82
CA ILE A 42 -4.76 10.58 12.85
C ILE A 42 -6.11 10.20 13.47
N LYS A 43 -6.51 10.86 14.56
CA LYS A 43 -7.82 10.61 15.18
C LYS A 43 -8.97 11.02 14.25
N LYS A 44 -8.80 12.06 13.43
CA LYS A 44 -9.78 12.42 12.40
C LYS A 44 -9.86 11.34 11.32
N LEU A 45 -8.72 10.87 10.81
CA LEU A 45 -8.66 9.78 9.82
C LEU A 45 -9.33 8.51 10.35
N GLN A 46 -8.99 8.11 11.58
CA GLN A 46 -9.57 6.95 12.25
C GLN A 46 -11.09 7.08 12.37
N LYS A 47 -11.59 8.25 12.81
CA LYS A 47 -13.04 8.50 12.90
C LYS A 47 -13.71 8.43 11.54
N THR A 48 -13.13 9.00 10.49
CA THR A 48 -13.70 8.91 9.15
C THR A 48 -13.87 7.45 8.70
N ILE A 49 -12.86 6.61 8.94
CA ILE A 49 -12.89 5.18 8.60
C ILE A 49 -13.96 4.45 9.41
N LEU A 50 -13.99 4.66 10.73
CA LEU A 50 -14.91 3.96 11.63
C LEU A 50 -16.38 4.33 11.37
N TRP A 51 -16.65 5.60 10.99
CA TRP A 51 -18.02 6.13 10.85
C TRP A 51 -18.57 6.04 9.43
N SER A 52 -17.78 5.60 8.45
CA SER A 52 -18.19 5.54 7.04
C SER A 52 -19.31 4.52 6.75
N SER A 53 -19.72 3.72 7.74
CA SER A 53 -20.91 2.84 7.69
C SER A 53 -20.96 1.92 6.47
N GLY A 54 -19.81 1.35 6.10
CA GLY A 54 -19.68 0.47 4.93
C GLY A 54 -19.52 1.17 3.59
N ARG A 55 -19.46 2.52 3.56
CA ARG A 55 -19.07 3.26 2.36
C ARG A 55 -17.53 3.32 2.26
N PRO A 56 -16.95 3.01 1.09
CA PRO A 56 -15.51 3.15 0.90
C PRO A 56 -15.10 4.63 1.00
N THR A 57 -13.94 4.89 1.60
CA THR A 57 -13.36 6.23 1.73
C THR A 57 -11.92 6.19 1.24
N CYS A 58 -11.50 7.18 0.45
CA CYS A 58 -10.10 7.42 0.13
C CYS A 58 -9.65 8.69 0.85
N GLN A 59 -8.52 8.62 1.55
CA GLN A 59 -8.00 9.72 2.36
C GLN A 59 -6.54 9.94 2.04
N LEU A 60 -6.17 11.20 1.82
CA LEU A 60 -4.80 11.60 1.56
C LEU A 60 -4.17 12.14 2.85
N PHE A 61 -3.05 11.56 3.26
CA PHE A 61 -2.24 12.03 4.38
C PHE A 61 -0.85 12.42 3.88
N THR A 62 -0.56 13.73 3.85
CA THR A 62 0.69 14.28 3.30
C THR A 62 1.49 15.05 4.33
N GLY A 63 2.76 15.28 4.02
CA GLY A 63 3.71 16.02 4.83
C GLY A 63 5.14 15.78 4.35
N HIS A 64 6.09 16.60 4.81
CA HIS A 64 7.49 16.47 4.42
C HIS A 64 8.11 15.13 4.85
N ILE A 65 9.13 14.67 4.12
CA ILE A 65 9.94 13.51 4.53
C ILE A 65 10.54 13.79 5.91
N GLY A 66 10.52 12.78 6.79
CA GLY A 66 11.04 12.91 8.16
C GLY A 66 10.12 13.63 9.15
N CYS A 67 8.91 14.06 8.76
CA CYS A 67 7.98 14.70 9.71
C CYS A 67 7.21 13.72 10.62
N GLY A 68 7.51 12.41 10.53
CA GLY A 68 6.89 11.37 11.35
C GLY A 68 5.59 10.78 10.78
N LYS A 69 5.33 10.89 9.47
CA LYS A 69 4.13 10.33 8.83
C LYS A 69 4.00 8.83 9.06
N SER A 70 5.05 8.07 8.76
CA SER A 70 5.07 6.61 8.91
C SER A 70 4.76 6.20 10.35
N THR A 71 5.34 6.88 11.35
CA THR A 71 5.02 6.65 12.78
C THR A 71 3.53 6.84 13.07
N GLU A 72 2.93 7.92 12.55
CA GLU A 72 1.51 8.20 12.72
C GLU A 72 0.60 7.20 11.97
N LEU A 73 1.04 6.70 10.81
CA LEU A 73 0.33 5.67 10.03
C LEU A 73 0.43 4.27 10.67
N TRP A 74 1.58 3.89 11.23
CA TRP A 74 1.73 2.65 12.01
C TRP A 74 0.86 2.69 13.28
N ARG A 75 0.80 3.85 13.94
CA ARG A 75 -0.12 4.07 15.06
C ARG A 75 -1.58 3.92 14.63
N LEU A 76 -1.96 4.49 13.48
CA LEU A 76 -3.31 4.33 12.91
C LEU A 76 -3.62 2.86 12.60
N LYS A 77 -2.67 2.12 12.03
CA LYS A 77 -2.80 0.68 11.75
C LYS A 77 -3.18 -0.08 13.02
N GLN A 78 -2.39 0.03 14.08
CA GLN A 78 -2.67 -0.69 15.33
C GLN A 78 -4.04 -0.31 15.92
N GLN A 79 -4.38 0.97 15.89
CA GLN A 79 -5.68 1.45 16.36
C GLN A 79 -6.84 0.85 15.57
N LEU A 80 -6.74 0.76 14.25
CA LEU A 80 -7.76 0.17 13.40
C LEU A 80 -7.85 -1.36 13.56
N GLU A 81 -6.72 -2.04 13.77
CA GLU A 81 -6.70 -3.48 14.06
C GLU A 81 -7.40 -3.82 15.39
N ILE A 82 -7.20 -2.99 16.42
CA ILE A 82 -7.90 -3.09 17.71
C ILE A 82 -9.41 -2.86 17.53
N GLU A 83 -9.79 -1.90 16.69
CA GLU A 83 -11.19 -1.64 16.31
C GLU A 83 -11.75 -2.71 15.35
N GLY A 84 -11.06 -3.83 15.15
CA GLY A 84 -11.58 -4.97 14.39
C GLY A 84 -11.47 -4.86 12.87
N PHE A 85 -10.71 -3.90 12.33
CA PHE A 85 -10.42 -3.89 10.89
C PHE A 85 -9.30 -4.89 10.54
N HIS A 86 -9.27 -5.30 9.27
CA HIS A 86 -8.11 -5.95 8.68
C HIS A 86 -7.32 -4.90 7.92
N VAL A 87 -6.12 -4.59 8.41
CA VAL A 87 -5.32 -3.45 7.92
C VAL A 87 -4.08 -3.96 7.20
N VAL A 88 -3.96 -3.64 5.92
CA VAL A 88 -2.81 -3.96 5.09
C VAL A 88 -1.93 -2.73 4.99
N TYR A 89 -0.64 -2.86 5.35
CA TYR A 89 0.33 -1.78 5.26
C TYR A 89 1.26 -2.03 4.08
N VAL A 90 1.25 -1.13 3.11
CA VAL A 90 2.04 -1.21 1.87
C VAL A 90 3.17 -0.19 1.95
N GLU A 91 4.38 -0.70 2.18
CA GLU A 91 5.61 0.10 2.07
C GLU A 91 6.06 0.14 0.62
N SER A 92 5.80 1.26 -0.05
CA SER A 92 6.02 1.39 -1.49
C SER A 92 7.50 1.24 -1.88
N ASP A 93 8.44 1.71 -1.05
CA ASP A 93 9.89 1.70 -1.29
C ASP A 93 10.56 0.33 -1.19
N LYS A 94 9.90 -0.66 -0.56
CA LYS A 94 10.37 -2.05 -0.59
C LYS A 94 10.06 -2.73 -1.92
N ASN A 95 8.92 -2.40 -2.53
CA ASN A 95 8.35 -3.14 -3.65
C ASN A 95 8.45 -2.41 -5.00
N LEU A 96 8.85 -1.14 -5.03
CA LEU A 96 8.92 -0.33 -6.25
C LEU A 96 10.35 0.17 -6.49
N GLU A 97 10.70 0.35 -7.77
CA GLU A 97 11.90 1.05 -8.20
C GLU A 97 11.63 2.56 -8.17
N MET A 98 12.04 3.24 -7.09
CA MET A 98 11.70 4.64 -6.84
C MET A 98 12.26 5.63 -7.87
N GLY A 99 13.30 5.22 -8.61
CA GLY A 99 13.83 5.99 -9.74
C GLY A 99 12.93 6.01 -10.97
N ASP A 100 12.02 5.05 -11.12
CA ASP A 100 11.25 4.82 -12.35
C ASP A 100 9.93 4.05 -12.08
N VAL A 101 9.06 4.61 -11.23
CA VAL A 101 7.76 4.04 -10.85
C VAL A 101 6.60 4.66 -11.65
N ASP A 102 5.59 3.84 -12.00
CA ASP A 102 4.33 4.29 -12.59
C ASP A 102 3.10 3.87 -11.75
N VAL A 103 1.92 4.40 -12.11
CA VAL A 103 0.65 4.10 -11.44
C VAL A 103 0.33 2.62 -11.52
N GLY A 104 0.62 1.98 -12.66
CA GLY A 104 0.46 0.53 -12.82
C GLY A 104 1.25 -0.28 -11.80
N ASP A 105 2.50 0.13 -11.52
CA ASP A 105 3.37 -0.57 -10.56
C ASP A 105 2.83 -0.41 -9.13
N ILE A 106 2.36 0.79 -8.77
CA ILE A 106 1.73 1.08 -7.48
C ILE A 106 0.48 0.22 -7.30
N LEU A 107 -0.40 0.15 -8.30
CA LEU A 107 -1.63 -0.65 -8.25
C LEU A 107 -1.31 -2.14 -8.11
N LEU A 108 -0.37 -2.67 -8.90
CA LEU A 108 0.05 -4.07 -8.78
C LEU A 108 0.62 -4.38 -7.39
N THR A 109 1.44 -3.48 -6.84
CA THR A 109 2.01 -3.64 -5.50
C THR A 109 0.94 -3.69 -4.41
N ILE A 110 -0.09 -2.83 -4.51
CA ILE A 110 -1.23 -2.86 -3.60
C ILE A 110 -1.98 -4.18 -3.71
N VAL A 111 -2.28 -4.63 -4.93
CA VAL A 111 -2.97 -5.90 -5.17
C VAL A 111 -2.18 -7.07 -4.62
N GLN A 112 -0.86 -7.09 -4.82
CA GLN A 112 0.03 -8.12 -4.30
C GLN A 112 -0.06 -8.18 -2.77
N GLN A 113 0.20 -7.07 -2.08
CA GLN A 113 0.24 -7.02 -0.61
C GLN A 113 -1.11 -7.34 0.03
N VAL A 114 -2.21 -6.86 -0.57
CA VAL A 114 -3.55 -7.20 -0.10
C VAL A 114 -3.82 -8.70 -0.30
N SER A 115 -3.44 -9.27 -1.45
CA SER A 115 -3.66 -10.70 -1.71
C SER A 115 -2.84 -11.57 -0.77
N GLU A 116 -1.57 -11.25 -0.54
CA GLU A 116 -0.70 -11.92 0.44
C GLU A 116 -1.33 -11.89 1.84
N SER A 117 -1.76 -10.70 2.29
CA SER A 117 -2.34 -10.55 3.63
C SER A 117 -3.67 -11.29 3.82
N LEU A 118 -4.47 -11.41 2.74
CA LEU A 118 -5.71 -12.18 2.76
C LEU A 118 -5.47 -13.70 2.68
N GLU A 119 -4.43 -14.15 1.97
CA GLU A 119 -4.04 -15.56 1.87
C GLU A 119 -3.55 -16.13 3.21
N ASP A 120 -2.91 -15.31 4.05
CA ASP A 120 -2.49 -15.67 5.41
C ASP A 120 -3.68 -15.99 6.33
N LEU A 121 -4.89 -15.50 6.00
CA LEU A 121 -6.11 -15.84 6.72
C LEU A 121 -6.57 -17.26 6.34
N LYS A 122 -6.51 -18.18 7.30
CA LYS A 122 -6.94 -19.57 7.10
C LYS A 122 -8.35 -19.65 6.50
N ASN A 123 -8.47 -20.43 5.42
CA ASN A 123 -9.71 -20.67 4.66
C ASN A 123 -10.33 -19.42 3.99
N PHE A 124 -9.57 -18.34 3.82
CA PHE A 124 -10.07 -17.13 3.17
C PHE A 124 -10.15 -17.31 1.66
N LYS A 125 -11.34 -17.68 1.18
CA LYS A 125 -11.63 -17.87 -0.25
C LYS A 125 -12.69 -16.88 -0.72
N ILE A 126 -12.25 -15.87 -1.47
CA ILE A 126 -13.12 -15.03 -2.31
C ILE A 126 -13.40 -15.70 -3.68
N ASN A 127 -14.22 -15.09 -4.52
CA ASN A 127 -14.45 -15.55 -5.90
C ASN A 127 -13.21 -15.33 -6.77
N GLU A 128 -13.06 -16.13 -7.83
CA GLU A 128 -11.89 -16.07 -8.70
C GLU A 128 -11.85 -14.77 -9.53
N PRO A 129 -10.76 -13.98 -9.43
CA PRO A 129 -10.68 -12.67 -10.08
C PRO A 129 -10.25 -12.84 -11.55
N ASN A 130 -11.19 -13.23 -12.40
CA ASN A 130 -10.92 -13.62 -13.78
C ASN A 130 -10.37 -12.48 -14.64
N ARG A 131 -10.90 -11.26 -14.50
CA ARG A 131 -10.41 -10.11 -15.27
C ARG A 131 -9.01 -9.71 -14.83
N LEU A 132 -8.77 -9.69 -13.52
CA LEU A 132 -7.45 -9.38 -12.96
C LEU A 132 -6.41 -10.40 -13.43
N LYS A 133 -6.74 -11.69 -13.41
CA LYS A 133 -5.90 -12.75 -13.97
C LYS A 133 -5.60 -12.54 -15.44
N GLY A 134 -6.59 -12.17 -16.25
CA GLY A 134 -6.40 -11.88 -17.67
C GLY A 134 -5.40 -10.74 -17.91
N ILE A 135 -5.45 -9.69 -17.08
CA ILE A 135 -4.50 -8.56 -17.13
C ILE A 135 -3.09 -9.06 -16.79
N LEU A 136 -2.94 -9.83 -15.71
CA LEU A 136 -1.65 -10.37 -15.29
C LEU A 136 -1.06 -11.37 -16.29
N GLN A 137 -1.90 -12.23 -16.89
CA GLN A 137 -1.48 -13.16 -17.93
C GLN A 137 -1.02 -12.41 -19.19
N GLY A 138 -1.72 -11.34 -19.57
CA GLY A 138 -1.32 -10.49 -20.68
C GLY A 138 0.02 -9.79 -20.41
N ALA A 139 0.23 -9.30 -19.19
CA ALA A 139 1.51 -8.75 -18.76
C ALA A 139 2.62 -9.83 -18.78
N ALA A 140 2.40 -11.00 -18.18
CA ALA A 140 3.37 -12.11 -18.18
C ALA A 140 3.75 -12.53 -19.60
N LYS A 141 2.78 -12.64 -20.51
CA LYS A 141 3.01 -12.97 -21.92
C LYS A 141 3.83 -11.90 -22.64
N LEU A 142 3.58 -10.63 -22.38
CA LEU A 142 4.36 -9.51 -22.92
C LEU A 142 5.82 -9.59 -22.47
N LEU A 143 6.04 -10.00 -21.22
CA LEU A 143 7.36 -10.14 -20.61
C LEU A 143 8.02 -11.49 -20.92
N GLN A 144 7.37 -12.36 -21.70
CA GLN A 144 7.82 -13.73 -22.00
C GLN A 144 8.09 -14.55 -20.73
N THR A 145 7.37 -14.24 -19.65
CA THR A 145 7.49 -14.94 -18.38
C THR A 145 6.45 -16.06 -18.32
N GLU A 146 6.90 -17.29 -18.06
CA GLU A 146 6.00 -18.40 -17.78
C GLU A 146 5.46 -18.28 -16.34
N ILE A 147 4.19 -17.90 -16.23
CA ILE A 147 3.49 -17.78 -14.95
C ILE A 147 2.13 -18.46 -15.10
N GLU A 148 1.92 -19.54 -14.35
CA GLU A 148 0.57 -20.03 -14.04
C GLU A 148 -0.02 -19.09 -12.98
N ILE A 149 -1.15 -18.45 -13.30
CA ILE A 149 -1.80 -17.47 -12.41
C ILE A 149 -3.11 -18.07 -11.91
N SER A 150 -3.03 -18.90 -10.87
CA SER A 150 -4.18 -19.28 -10.07
C SER A 150 -4.53 -18.21 -9.02
N LYS A 151 -5.56 -18.46 -8.22
CA LYS A 151 -6.07 -17.50 -7.24
C LYS A 151 -5.19 -17.40 -5.98
N ILE A 152 -4.58 -18.52 -5.60
CA ILE A 152 -3.58 -18.63 -4.53
C ILE A 152 -2.20 -18.15 -5.03
N GLU A 153 -2.06 -17.97 -6.34
CA GLU A 153 -0.84 -17.49 -6.99
C GLU A 153 -1.00 -16.04 -7.48
N LEU A 154 -2.03 -15.31 -7.06
CA LEU A 154 -2.19 -13.93 -7.53
C LEU A 154 -1.07 -13.05 -6.96
N SER A 155 -0.82 -13.16 -5.66
CA SER A 155 0.33 -12.57 -4.95
C SER A 155 1.65 -12.96 -5.63
N PHE A 156 1.87 -14.26 -5.83
CA PHE A 156 3.07 -14.82 -6.43
C PHE A 156 3.29 -14.39 -7.88
N GLY A 157 2.24 -14.39 -8.70
CA GLY A 157 2.28 -14.00 -10.09
C GLY A 157 2.61 -12.52 -10.26
N ILE A 158 2.02 -11.67 -9.41
CA ILE A 158 2.38 -10.24 -9.37
C ILE A 158 3.82 -10.07 -8.90
N GLY A 159 4.23 -10.78 -7.84
CA GLY A 159 5.60 -10.73 -7.32
C GLY A 159 6.65 -11.08 -8.37
N LYS A 160 6.38 -12.05 -9.26
CA LYS A 160 7.24 -12.35 -10.41
C LYS A 160 7.30 -11.20 -11.40
N ILE A 161 6.15 -10.65 -11.80
CA ILE A 161 6.08 -9.52 -12.74
C ILE A 161 6.83 -8.31 -12.18
N THR A 162 6.64 -7.97 -10.90
CA THR A 162 7.31 -6.85 -10.24
C THR A 162 8.82 -7.08 -10.09
N THR A 163 9.25 -8.33 -9.84
CA THR A 163 10.68 -8.68 -9.79
C THR A 163 11.35 -8.52 -11.16
N GLU A 164 10.74 -9.03 -12.23
CA GLU A 164 11.24 -8.85 -13.60
C GLU A 164 11.30 -7.37 -13.99
N ALA A 165 10.27 -6.61 -13.62
CA ALA A 165 10.22 -5.16 -13.82
C ALA A 165 11.33 -4.44 -13.04
N LYS A 166 11.62 -4.81 -11.80
CA LYS A 166 12.76 -4.25 -11.05
C LYS A 166 14.09 -4.52 -11.74
N ALA A 167 14.27 -5.72 -12.30
CA ALA A 167 15.52 -6.15 -12.90
C ALA A 167 15.87 -5.44 -14.22
N SER A 168 14.89 -4.91 -14.97
CA SER A 168 15.12 -4.33 -16.29
C SER A 168 14.28 -3.08 -16.59
N PRO A 169 14.92 -1.94 -16.93
CA PRO A 169 14.20 -0.74 -17.40
C PRO A 169 13.36 -0.99 -18.64
N GLU A 170 13.80 -1.87 -19.53
CA GLU A 170 13.09 -2.20 -20.77
C GLU A 170 11.78 -2.97 -20.47
N VAL A 171 11.83 -3.87 -19.48
CA VAL A 171 10.65 -4.60 -18.96
C VAL A 171 9.67 -3.63 -18.32
N ARG A 172 10.14 -2.67 -17.50
CA ARG A 172 9.28 -1.62 -16.92
C ARG A 172 8.58 -0.80 -17.98
N SER A 173 9.32 -0.39 -19.02
CA SER A 173 8.75 0.39 -20.12
C SER A 173 7.61 -0.37 -20.82
N LYS A 174 7.81 -1.66 -21.13
CA LYS A 174 6.78 -2.52 -21.73
C LYS A 174 5.57 -2.68 -20.79
N LEU A 175 5.81 -2.91 -19.51
CA LEU A 175 4.74 -3.05 -18.52
C LEU A 175 3.92 -1.76 -18.40
N ARG A 176 4.59 -0.61 -18.37
CA ARG A 176 3.98 0.72 -18.36
C ARG A 176 3.14 0.99 -19.61
N GLU A 177 3.63 0.63 -20.79
CA GLU A 177 2.89 0.75 -22.05
C GLU A 177 1.63 -0.13 -22.05
N TYR A 178 1.71 -1.32 -21.46
CA TYR A 178 0.60 -2.26 -21.39
C TYR A 178 -0.48 -1.88 -20.37
N LEU A 179 -0.08 -1.39 -19.18
CA LEU A 179 -0.97 -1.05 -18.08
C LEU A 179 -1.49 0.39 -18.14
N GLY A 180 -0.63 1.33 -18.55
CA GLY A 180 -0.87 2.78 -18.48
C GLY A 180 -2.13 3.28 -19.21
N PRO A 181 -2.51 2.75 -20.39
CA PRO A 181 -3.76 3.13 -21.06
C PRO A 181 -5.03 2.56 -20.41
N ARG A 182 -4.90 1.63 -19.46
CA ARG A 182 -6.00 0.85 -18.89
C ARG A 182 -6.22 1.12 -17.40
N THR A 183 -5.56 2.14 -16.83
CA THR A 183 -5.55 2.41 -15.39
C THR A 183 -6.95 2.41 -14.76
N SER A 184 -7.90 3.16 -15.33
CA SER A 184 -9.26 3.21 -14.77
C SER A 184 -9.98 1.85 -14.80
N GLY A 185 -9.80 1.07 -15.87
CA GLY A 185 -10.35 -0.28 -15.95
C GLY A 185 -9.66 -1.27 -15.00
N ILE A 186 -8.36 -1.08 -14.72
CA ILE A 186 -7.62 -1.85 -13.72
C ILE A 186 -8.16 -1.52 -12.32
N ILE A 187 -8.34 -0.24 -11.99
CA ILE A 187 -8.89 0.19 -10.69
C ILE A 187 -10.29 -0.39 -10.48
N GLU A 188 -11.17 -0.29 -11.48
CA GLU A 188 -12.50 -0.88 -11.41
C GLU A 188 -12.44 -2.39 -11.18
N THR A 189 -11.56 -3.09 -11.90
CA THR A 189 -11.37 -4.53 -11.77
C THR A 189 -10.87 -4.91 -10.36
N ILE A 190 -9.91 -4.16 -9.81
CA ILE A 190 -9.40 -4.38 -8.44
C ILE A 190 -10.53 -4.20 -7.43
N ASN A 191 -11.33 -3.13 -7.56
CA ASN A 191 -12.43 -2.87 -6.65
C ASN A 191 -13.46 -4.01 -6.68
N GLN A 192 -13.91 -4.43 -7.86
CA GLN A 192 -14.97 -5.42 -8.04
C GLN A 192 -14.53 -6.86 -7.74
N GLU A 193 -13.31 -7.23 -8.12
CA GLU A 193 -12.85 -8.63 -8.05
C GLU A 193 -11.98 -8.93 -6.82
N LEU A 194 -11.37 -7.92 -6.19
CA LEU A 194 -10.53 -8.09 -5.01
C LEU A 194 -11.14 -7.42 -3.77
N PHE A 195 -11.34 -6.11 -3.78
CA PHE A 195 -11.70 -5.37 -2.56
C PHE A 195 -13.13 -5.61 -2.09
N GLU A 196 -14.13 -5.56 -2.97
CA GLU A 196 -15.52 -5.83 -2.61
C GLU A 196 -15.70 -7.25 -2.04
N PRO A 197 -15.25 -8.33 -2.73
CA PRO A 197 -15.37 -9.68 -2.19
C PRO A 197 -14.55 -9.89 -0.91
N ALA A 198 -13.36 -9.28 -0.81
CA ALA A 198 -12.56 -9.35 0.41
C ALA A 198 -13.31 -8.70 1.58
N ASN A 199 -13.89 -7.53 1.37
CA ASN A 199 -14.62 -6.81 2.41
C ASN A 199 -15.88 -7.57 2.87
N GLU A 200 -16.61 -8.20 1.94
CA GLU A 200 -17.74 -9.08 2.28
C GLU A 200 -17.30 -10.31 3.06
N LYS A 201 -16.20 -10.95 2.64
CA LYS A 201 -15.68 -12.15 3.29
C LYS A 201 -15.12 -11.83 4.67
N LEU A 202 -14.43 -10.71 4.84
CA LEU A 202 -13.88 -10.25 6.13
C LEU A 202 -14.97 -10.09 7.20
N LYS A 203 -16.18 -9.67 6.83
CA LYS A 203 -17.33 -9.65 7.77
C LYS A 203 -17.66 -11.02 8.36
N GLN A 204 -17.42 -12.10 7.61
CA GLN A 204 -17.59 -13.48 8.09
C GLN A 204 -16.49 -13.91 9.08
N TYR A 205 -15.39 -13.16 9.14
CA TYR A 205 -14.28 -13.32 10.08
C TYR A 205 -14.35 -12.32 11.25
N ASP A 206 -15.53 -11.75 11.51
CA ASP A 206 -15.76 -10.75 12.56
C ASP A 206 -14.88 -9.50 12.40
N LYS A 207 -14.58 -9.13 11.15
CA LYS A 207 -13.84 -7.91 10.80
C LYS A 207 -14.79 -6.84 10.28
N ASN A 208 -14.53 -5.59 10.67
CA ASN A 208 -15.30 -4.42 10.25
C ASN A 208 -15.06 -4.03 8.78
N GLY A 209 -13.93 -4.47 8.22
CA GLY A 209 -13.63 -4.34 6.80
C GLY A 209 -12.14 -4.33 6.49
N LEU A 210 -11.81 -4.09 5.22
CA LEU A 210 -10.44 -3.91 4.73
C LEU A 210 -10.04 -2.43 4.79
N VAL A 211 -8.86 -2.15 5.32
CA VAL A 211 -8.18 -0.84 5.20
C VAL A 211 -6.81 -1.08 4.59
N VAL A 212 -6.47 -0.33 3.54
CA VAL A 212 -5.15 -0.36 2.91
C VAL A 212 -4.45 0.97 3.18
N ILE A 213 -3.30 0.93 3.85
CA ILE A 213 -2.45 2.08 4.09
C ILE A 213 -1.27 1.99 3.12
N VAL A 214 -1.13 2.98 2.25
CA VAL A 214 0.00 3.08 1.31
C VAL A 214 0.91 4.20 1.78
N ASP A 215 2.15 3.86 2.13
CA ASP A 215 3.14 4.80 2.66
C ASP A 215 4.37 4.91 1.74
N ASN A 216 5.23 5.89 2.01
CA ASN A 216 6.50 6.14 1.34
C ASN A 216 6.42 6.53 -0.15
N LEU A 217 5.24 6.88 -0.66
CA LEU A 217 5.08 7.42 -2.01
C LEU A 217 5.69 8.83 -2.17
N ASP A 218 5.92 9.55 -1.06
CA ASP A 218 6.63 10.83 -1.07
C ASP A 218 8.16 10.69 -1.23
N LYS A 219 8.68 9.47 -1.14
CA LYS A 219 10.12 9.16 -1.35
C LYS A 219 10.47 8.86 -2.80
N VAL A 220 9.52 8.96 -3.72
CA VAL A 220 9.77 8.78 -5.16
C VAL A 220 10.81 9.80 -5.63
N ASP A 221 11.80 9.34 -6.40
CA ASP A 221 12.90 10.20 -6.82
C ASP A 221 12.41 11.32 -7.71
N ASN A 222 12.96 12.52 -7.50
CA ASN A 222 12.69 13.69 -8.31
C ASN A 222 13.48 13.65 -9.64
N THR A 223 13.30 12.58 -10.41
CA THR A 223 13.87 12.41 -11.74
C THR A 223 12.96 13.05 -12.79
N LEU A 224 13.56 13.45 -13.91
CA LEU A 224 12.77 13.89 -15.07
C LEU A 224 12.09 12.69 -15.71
N LYS A 225 10.78 12.80 -15.90
CA LYS A 225 9.93 11.85 -16.60
C LYS A 225 9.42 12.48 -17.91
N TYR A 226 8.35 11.91 -18.46
CA TYR A 226 7.74 12.27 -19.75
C TYR A 226 7.55 13.79 -19.89
N GLN A 227 7.84 14.33 -21.09
CA GLN A 227 7.64 15.76 -21.41
C GLN A 227 8.32 16.76 -20.46
N ASN A 228 9.52 16.44 -19.93
CA ASN A 228 10.28 17.28 -19.00
C ASN A 228 9.59 17.57 -17.65
N LYS A 229 8.53 16.84 -17.31
CA LYS A 229 7.93 16.91 -15.99
C LYS A 229 8.70 16.06 -15.00
N THR A 230 8.66 16.45 -13.74
CA THR A 230 9.24 15.60 -12.68
C THR A 230 8.37 14.36 -12.49
N GLN A 231 8.98 13.25 -12.06
CA GLN A 231 8.24 12.02 -11.76
C GLN A 231 7.12 12.23 -10.71
N PRO A 232 7.33 12.97 -9.59
CA PRO A 232 6.24 13.30 -8.68
C PRO A 232 5.11 14.09 -9.36
N GLU A 233 5.42 15.08 -10.20
CA GLU A 233 4.40 15.85 -10.93
C GLU A 233 3.59 14.94 -11.87
N TYR A 234 4.27 14.07 -12.63
CA TYR A 234 3.60 13.11 -13.50
C TYR A 234 2.65 12.18 -12.71
N LEU A 235 3.09 11.63 -11.57
CA LEU A 235 2.29 10.67 -10.80
C LEU A 235 1.12 11.32 -10.07
N PHE A 236 1.35 12.45 -9.42
CA PHE A 236 0.36 13.03 -8.48
C PHE A 236 -0.46 14.17 -9.10
N VAL A 237 -0.03 14.76 -10.21
CA VAL A 237 -0.76 15.82 -10.91
C VAL A 237 -1.37 15.28 -12.20
N ASP A 238 -0.54 14.82 -13.14
CA ASP A 238 -1.04 14.41 -14.47
C ASP A 238 -1.89 13.14 -14.41
N ARG A 239 -1.53 12.22 -13.52
CA ARG A 239 -2.25 10.95 -13.33
C ARG A 239 -3.23 10.98 -12.15
N GLY A 240 -3.40 12.12 -11.49
CA GLY A 240 -4.24 12.25 -10.29
C GLY A 240 -5.75 12.20 -10.55
N GLU A 241 -6.20 12.31 -11.81
CA GLU A 241 -7.62 12.26 -12.19
C GLU A 241 -8.18 10.82 -12.32
N HIS A 242 -7.35 9.80 -12.18
CA HIS A 242 -7.71 8.39 -12.42
C HIS A 242 -8.00 7.59 -11.16
#